data_AF-A0A838V7E0-F1
#
_entry.id   AF-A0A838V7E0-F1
#
_cell.length_a   1.000
_cell.length_b   1.000
_cell.length_c   1.000
_cell.angle_alpha   90.00
_cell.angle_beta   90.00
_cell.angle_gamma   90.00
#
_symmetry.space_group_name_H-M   'P 1'
#
loop_
_entity.id
_entity.type
_entity.pdbx_description
1 polymer ?
#
loop_
_entity_poly.entity_id
_entity_poly.type
_entity_poly.pdbx_seq_one_letter_code
_entity_poly.pdbx_strand_id
1 'polypeptide(L)'
;MNDDPRRARQMVVESASAGPEVRAVRETSMQWFAALVDLGRAEMADPEELPRAVAEITAGSIYNRLHVAIEQGDFSAGESMVPELMYCAVLPYLGVEAALEELRMAPPG
;
A
#
# COMPACT_ATOMS: atom_id res chain seq x y z
N MET A 1 -15.97 -12.06 8.10
CA MET A 1 -15.43 -10.80 8.65
C MET A 1 -15.92 -9.72 7.70
N ASN A 2 -16.90 -8.91 8.10
CA ASN A 2 -17.65 -8.03 7.17
C ASN A 2 -16.75 -6.91 6.64
N ASP A 3 -16.57 -6.84 5.32
CA ASP A 3 -16.20 -5.62 4.61
C ASP A 3 -17.28 -4.58 4.86
N ASP A 4 -16.99 -3.58 5.69
CA ASP A 4 -17.82 -2.39 5.85
C ASP A 4 -17.17 -1.25 5.04
N PRO A 5 -17.68 -0.95 3.83
CA PRO A 5 -17.18 0.13 2.98
C PRO A 5 -17.12 1.48 3.69
N ARG A 6 -18.02 1.75 4.66
CA ARG A 6 -17.97 3.00 5.44
C ARG A 6 -16.78 3.01 6.39
N ARG A 7 -16.38 1.86 6.93
CA ARG A 7 -15.23 1.75 7.84
C ARG A 7 -13.92 1.92 7.08
N ALA A 8 -13.83 1.34 5.88
CA ALA A 8 -12.72 1.59 4.95
C ALA A 8 -12.65 3.08 4.57
N ARG A 9 -13.80 3.69 4.23
CA ARG A 9 -13.90 5.13 3.91
C ARG A 9 -13.53 6.04 5.09
N GLN A 10 -13.96 5.74 6.32
CA GLN A 10 -13.57 6.53 7.50
C GLN A 10 -12.07 6.45 7.79
N MET A 11 -11.45 5.26 7.70
CA MET A 11 -10.00 5.11 7.92
C MET A 11 -9.17 5.87 6.89
N VAL A 12 -9.67 5.97 5.66
CA VAL A 12 -8.91 6.51 4.53
C VAL A 12 -9.20 7.99 4.30
N VAL A 13 -10.45 8.42 4.38
CA VAL A 13 -10.92 9.75 3.94
C VAL A 13 -11.06 10.76 5.09
N GLU A 14 -11.45 10.34 6.30
CA GLU A 14 -11.66 11.30 7.42
C GLU A 14 -10.35 11.76 8.08
N SER A 15 -9.21 11.23 7.66
CA SER A 15 -7.90 11.61 8.20
C SER A 15 -7.44 13.02 7.82
N ALA A 16 -8.02 13.60 6.77
CA ALA A 16 -7.61 14.92 6.27
C ALA A 16 -8.24 16.10 7.02
N SER A 17 -9.36 15.88 7.74
CA SER A 17 -10.14 16.96 8.41
C SER A 17 -10.22 16.86 9.93
N ALA A 18 -9.64 15.83 10.55
CA ALA A 18 -9.72 15.63 11.99
C ALA A 18 -8.47 16.12 12.72
N GLY A 19 -8.65 16.51 13.99
CA GLY A 19 -7.63 17.17 14.82
C GLY A 19 -6.32 16.37 15.01
N PRO A 20 -5.39 16.88 15.84
CA PRO A 20 -4.03 16.33 16.00
C PRO A 20 -3.96 14.80 16.20
N GLU A 21 -4.95 14.24 16.89
CA GLU A 21 -5.05 12.81 17.19
C GLU A 21 -5.21 11.95 15.93
N VAL A 22 -6.02 12.37 14.96
CA VAL A 22 -6.24 11.59 13.74
C VAL A 22 -5.04 11.68 12.79
N ARG A 23 -4.33 12.81 12.79
CA ARG A 23 -3.03 12.91 12.10
C ARG A 23 -2.00 11.96 12.68
N ALA A 24 -1.92 11.84 14.00
CA ALA A 24 -1.00 10.91 14.66
C ALA A 24 -1.33 9.43 14.35
N VAL A 25 -2.61 9.08 14.30
CA VAL A 25 -3.05 7.74 13.89
C VAL A 25 -2.65 7.47 12.43
N ARG A 26 -2.91 8.39 11.51
CA ARG A 26 -2.52 8.25 10.10
C ARG A 26 -1.01 8.09 9.92
N GLU A 27 -0.23 8.93 10.62
CA GLU A 27 1.23 8.88 10.58
C GLU A 27 1.75 7.51 11.05
N THR A 28 1.21 7.03 12.18
CA THR A 28 1.54 5.71 12.72
C THR A 28 1.19 4.61 11.72
N SER A 29 -0.02 4.63 11.15
CA SER A 29 -0.44 3.66 10.13
C SER A 29 0.46 3.68 8.89
N MET A 30 0.92 4.86 8.45
CA MET A 30 1.84 4.98 7.33
C MET A 30 3.23 4.41 7.64
N GLN A 31 3.73 4.60 8.86
CA GLN A 31 4.99 4.00 9.30
C GLN A 31 4.92 2.47 9.33
N TRP A 32 3.82 1.92 9.85
CA TRP A 32 3.56 0.47 9.79
C TRP A 32 3.48 -0.03 8.36
N PHE A 33 2.83 0.72 7.47
CA PHE A 33 2.70 0.32 6.08
C PHE A 33 4.04 0.34 5.33
N ALA A 34 4.85 1.39 5.53
CA ALA A 34 6.21 1.45 5.02
C ALA A 34 7.07 0.30 5.58
N ALA A 35 6.90 -0.07 6.86
CA ALA A 35 7.61 -1.21 7.44
C ALA A 35 7.20 -2.54 6.81
N LEU A 36 5.92 -2.72 6.49
CA LEU A 36 5.43 -3.89 5.76
C LEU A 36 6.03 -3.99 4.36
N VAL A 37 6.05 -2.88 3.61
CA VAL A 37 6.66 -2.83 2.27
C VAL A 37 8.17 -3.10 2.35
N ASP A 38 8.85 -2.60 3.38
CA ASP A 38 10.29 -2.81 3.59
C ASP A 38 10.66 -4.27 3.93
N LEU A 39 9.69 -5.14 4.25
CA LEU A 39 9.98 -6.57 4.40
C LEU A 39 10.52 -7.20 3.10
N GLY A 40 10.18 -6.64 1.94
CA GLY A 40 10.72 -7.09 0.64
C GLY A 40 12.24 -6.99 0.55
N ARG A 41 12.87 -6.14 1.37
CA ARG A 41 14.33 -6.02 1.49
C ARG A 41 15.01 -7.34 1.86
N ALA A 42 14.32 -8.22 2.58
CA ALA A 42 14.86 -9.53 2.96
C ALA A 42 15.09 -10.46 1.75
N GLU A 43 14.45 -10.18 0.62
CA GLU A 43 14.59 -10.95 -0.62
C GLU A 43 15.67 -10.40 -1.56
N MET A 44 16.31 -9.27 -1.19
CA MET A 44 17.40 -8.68 -1.97
C MET A 44 18.72 -9.41 -1.76
N ALA A 45 19.59 -9.39 -2.77
CA ALA A 45 20.96 -9.88 -2.64
C ALA A 45 21.81 -9.04 -1.67
N ASP A 46 21.59 -7.72 -1.66
CA ASP A 46 22.17 -6.78 -0.70
C ASP A 46 21.06 -5.93 -0.04
N PRO A 47 20.64 -6.29 1.19
CA PRO A 47 19.64 -5.55 1.94
C PRO A 47 19.96 -4.07 2.17
N GLU A 48 21.21 -3.61 2.08
CA GLU A 48 21.58 -2.22 2.37
C GLU A 48 21.62 -1.33 1.11
N GLU A 49 21.43 -1.91 -0.08
CA GLU A 49 21.55 -1.19 -1.35
C GLU A 49 20.51 -0.06 -1.50
N LEU A 50 19.31 -0.24 -0.95
CA LEU A 50 18.23 0.74 -1.04
C LEU A 50 18.06 1.53 0.26
N PRO A 51 17.90 2.85 0.23
CA PRO A 51 17.57 3.59 1.44
C PRO A 51 16.14 3.27 1.90
N ARG A 52 15.87 3.34 3.21
CA ARG A 52 14.54 3.18 3.81
C ARG A 52 13.47 4.07 3.16
N ALA A 53 13.86 5.24 2.66
CA ALA A 53 13.00 6.16 1.93
C ALA A 53 12.29 5.52 0.72
N VAL A 54 12.87 4.48 0.10
CA VAL A 54 12.22 3.75 -1.01
C VAL A 54 10.94 3.06 -0.54
N ALA A 55 10.96 2.44 0.64
CA ALA A 55 9.78 1.81 1.23
C ALA A 55 8.69 2.84 1.56
N GLU A 56 9.09 4.00 2.10
CA GLU A 56 8.19 5.10 2.46
C GLU A 56 7.50 5.70 1.22
N ILE A 57 8.27 5.97 0.16
CA ILE A 57 7.75 6.47 -1.12
C ILE A 57 6.77 5.46 -1.73
N THR A 58 7.13 4.18 -1.72
CA THR A 58 6.31 3.10 -2.28
C THR A 58 5.00 2.94 -1.51
N ALA A 59 5.07 2.88 -0.18
CA ALA A 59 3.90 2.82 0.68
C ALA A 59 2.98 4.04 0.51
N GLY A 60 3.55 5.25 0.42
CA GLY A 60 2.79 6.47 0.16
C GLY A 60 2.06 6.43 -1.19
N SER A 61 2.72 5.92 -2.23
CA SER A 61 2.11 5.75 -3.57
C SER A 61 0.94 4.76 -3.54
N ILE A 62 1.12 3.59 -2.93
CA ILE A 62 0.08 2.56 -2.80
C ILE A 62 -1.11 3.11 -1.99
N TYR A 63 -0.84 3.75 -0.84
CA TYR A 63 -1.88 4.36 -0.01
C TYR A 63 -2.68 5.40 -0.79
N ASN A 64 -2.02 6.26 -1.55
CA ASN A 64 -2.70 7.29 -2.34
C ASN A 64 -3.59 6.68 -3.43
N ARG A 65 -3.15 5.61 -4.12
CA ARG A 65 -3.99 4.91 -5.11
C ARG A 65 -5.25 4.34 -4.47
N LEU A 66 -5.10 3.65 -3.34
CA LEU A 66 -6.23 3.12 -2.57
C LEU A 66 -7.17 4.24 -2.10
N HIS A 67 -6.61 5.35 -1.63
CA HIS A 67 -7.38 6.51 -1.19
C HIS A 67 -8.27 7.07 -2.30
N VAL A 68 -7.70 7.31 -3.47
CA VAL A 68 -8.44 7.83 -4.63
C VAL A 68 -9.55 6.85 -5.05
N ALA A 69 -9.27 5.54 -5.11
CA ALA A 69 -10.27 4.53 -5.49
C ALA A 69 -11.45 4.48 -4.50
N ILE A 70 -11.16 4.53 -3.20
CA ILE A 70 -12.17 4.54 -2.14
C ILE A 70 -13.01 5.82 -2.17
N GLU A 71 -12.39 6.98 -2.39
CA GLU A 71 -13.10 8.25 -2.54
C GLU A 71 -14.07 8.25 -3.73
N GLN A 72 -13.69 7.59 -4.82
CA GLN A 72 -14.51 7.45 -6.02
C GLN A 72 -15.61 6.38 -5.88
N GLY A 73 -15.63 5.65 -4.76
CA GLY A 73 -16.65 4.65 -4.45
C GLY A 73 -16.46 3.31 -5.15
N ASP A 74 -15.27 3.05 -5.68
CA ASP A 74 -14.95 1.77 -6.34
C ASP A 74 -14.43 0.75 -5.33
N PHE A 75 -15.35 0.18 -4.54
CA PHE A 75 -15.02 -0.84 -3.55
C PHE A 75 -14.76 -2.21 -4.18
N SER A 76 -15.25 -2.45 -5.40
CA SER A 76 -14.88 -3.61 -6.23
C SER A 76 -13.44 -3.54 -6.72
N ALA A 77 -12.84 -2.35 -6.75
CA ALA A 77 -11.46 -2.18 -7.19
C ALA A 77 -10.45 -2.85 -6.26
N GLY A 78 -10.76 -3.03 -4.97
CA GLY A 78 -9.81 -3.54 -3.97
C GLY A 78 -9.08 -4.79 -4.44
N GLU A 79 -9.83 -5.85 -4.81
CA GLU A 79 -9.27 -7.10 -5.33
C GLU A 79 -8.61 -6.93 -6.70
N SER A 80 -9.23 -6.16 -7.61
CA SER A 80 -8.68 -5.93 -8.95
C SER A 80 -7.41 -5.07 -8.96
N MET A 81 -7.18 -4.28 -7.91
CA MET A 81 -6.00 -3.42 -7.75
C MET A 81 -4.82 -4.19 -7.17
N VAL A 82 -5.05 -5.31 -6.46
CA VAL A 82 -3.98 -6.09 -5.81
C VAL A 82 -2.80 -6.36 -6.76
N PRO A 83 -3.00 -6.83 -8.01
CA PRO A 83 -1.87 -7.08 -8.92
C PRO A 83 -1.00 -5.84 -9.17
N GLU A 84 -1.63 -4.68 -9.37
CA GLU A 84 -0.89 -3.43 -9.60
C GLU A 84 -0.21 -2.90 -8.33
N LEU A 85 -0.83 -3.06 -7.16
CA LEU A 85 -0.22 -2.65 -5.89
C LEU A 85 0.96 -3.55 -5.53
N MET A 86 0.85 -4.85 -5.81
CA MET A 86 1.94 -5.81 -5.65
C MET A 86 3.07 -5.52 -6.63
N TYR A 87 2.78 -5.20 -7.90
CA TYR A 87 3.78 -4.70 -8.84
C TYR A 87 4.57 -3.53 -8.23
N CYS A 88 3.89 -2.53 -7.66
CA CYS A 88 4.56 -1.38 -7.04
C CYS A 88 5.40 -1.77 -5.82
N ALA A 89 4.93 -2.71 -4.99
CA ALA A 89 5.64 -3.16 -3.80
C ALA A 89 6.88 -4.00 -4.13
N VAL A 90 6.81 -4.85 -5.16
CA VAL A 90 7.86 -5.80 -5.57
C VAL A 90 8.96 -5.12 -6.39
N LEU A 91 8.59 -4.22 -7.29
CA LEU A 91 9.50 -3.55 -8.23
C LEU A 91 10.80 -3.02 -7.60
N PRO A 92 10.78 -2.26 -6.48
CA PRO A 92 12.01 -1.72 -5.92
C PRO A 92 12.97 -2.80 -5.41
N TYR A 93 12.48 -3.96 -4.93
CA TYR A 93 13.33 -4.97 -4.27
C TYR A 93 13.77 -6.10 -5.19
N LEU A 94 12.88 -6.55 -6.08
CA LEU A 94 13.11 -7.75 -6.91
C LEU A 94 13.22 -7.43 -8.41
N GLY A 95 13.10 -6.16 -8.78
CA GLY A 95 13.22 -5.72 -10.16
C GLY A 95 11.95 -5.95 -10.99
N VAL A 96 12.06 -5.58 -12.27
CA VAL A 96 10.91 -5.48 -13.19
C VAL A 96 10.35 -6.84 -13.56
N GLU A 97 11.18 -7.86 -13.71
CA GLU A 97 10.75 -9.21 -14.09
C GLU A 97 9.79 -9.78 -13.04
N ALA A 98 10.20 -9.80 -11.77
CA ALA A 98 9.38 -10.26 -10.66
C ALA A 98 8.10 -9.42 -10.50
N ALA A 99 8.21 -8.09 -10.60
CA ALA A 99 7.05 -7.22 -10.50
C ALA A 99 6.01 -7.50 -11.59
N LEU A 100 6.43 -7.78 -12.83
CA LEU A 100 5.52 -8.14 -13.92
C LEU A 100 4.82 -9.48 -13.73
N GLU A 101 5.32 -10.37 -12.87
CA GLU A 101 4.65 -11.63 -12.53
C GLU A 101 3.41 -11.40 -11.66
N GLU A 102 3.48 -10.42 -10.74
CA GLU A 102 2.36 -10.04 -9.88
C GLU A 102 1.12 -9.63 -10.68
N LEU A 103 1.30 -8.98 -11.83
CA LEU A 103 0.21 -8.58 -12.73
C LEU A 103 -0.58 -9.76 -13.31
N ARG A 104 -0.02 -10.98 -13.28
CA ARG A 104 -0.64 -12.19 -13.80
C ARG A 104 -1.28 -13.03 -12.70
N MET A 105 -1.04 -12.69 -11.43
CA MET A 105 -1.59 -13.42 -10.31
C MET A 105 -3.07 -13.08 -10.14
N ALA A 106 -3.89 -14.12 -9.98
CA ALA A 106 -5.27 -13.93 -9.59
C ALA A 106 -5.30 -13.31 -8.17
N PRO A 107 -6.25 -12.40 -7.89
CA PRO A 107 -6.42 -11.91 -6.52
C PRO A 107 -6.59 -13.10 -5.56
N PRO A 108 -6.01 -13.04 -4.35
CA PRO A 108 -6.31 -14.03 -3.32
C PRO A 108 -7.83 -14.00 -3.04
N GLY A 109 -8.50 -15.13 -3.25
CA GLY A 109 -9.94 -15.28 -3.04
C GLY A 109 -10.35 -15.56 -1.60
#